data_AF-A0A8D9EID5-F1
#
_entry.id   AF-A0A8D9EID5-F1
#
_cell.length_a   1.000
_cell.length_b   1.000
_cell.length_c   1.000
_cell.angle_alpha   90.00
_cell.angle_beta   90.00
_cell.angle_gamma   90.00
#
_symmetry.space_group_name_H-M   'P 1'
#
loop_
_entity.id
_entity.type
_entity.pdbx_description
1 polymer ?
#
loop_
_entity_poly.entity_id
_entity_poly.type
_entity_poly.pdbx_seq_one_letter_code
_entity_poly.pdbx_strand_id
1 'polypeptide(L)'
;MQHSTGLHDLGSIKWDIALCLLAVYLICYFSMWKGISTSGKVVWFTALFPYVVLLILLIRGITLPGSAEGIKYYLNPNFDAITKSEVSQKYVIIKSEVSPMYDIPENCPLNRCMKLINKFSNSPFNIDFFSGSSIESI
;
A
#
# COMPACT_ATOMS: atom_id res chain seq x y z
N MET A 1 -1.18 -3.04 25.95
CA MET A 1 -0.27 -3.87 25.15
C MET A 1 -0.36 -5.28 25.69
N GLN A 2 -0.89 -6.22 24.90
CA GLN A 2 -1.07 -7.62 25.31
C GLN A 2 -0.10 -8.42 24.42
N HIS A 3 1.05 -8.78 24.97
CA HIS A 3 2.09 -9.50 24.24
C HIS A 3 1.85 -10.99 24.47
N SER A 4 1.46 -11.73 23.44
CA SER A 4 1.26 -13.18 23.54
C SER A 4 2.61 -13.88 23.67
N THR A 5 2.73 -14.79 24.63
CA THR A 5 3.99 -15.51 24.92
C THR A 5 4.28 -16.65 23.92
N GLY A 6 3.41 -16.89 22.93
CA GLY A 6 3.67 -17.81 21.82
C GLY A 6 2.42 -18.07 20.96
N LEU A 7 2.61 -18.73 19.81
CA LEU A 7 1.54 -19.16 18.87
C LEU A 7 0.54 -20.17 19.47
N HIS A 8 0.86 -20.76 20.62
CA HIS A 8 0.01 -21.75 21.31
C HIS A 8 -1.02 -21.09 22.25
N ASP A 9 -0.85 -19.80 22.58
CA ASP A 9 -1.81 -19.05 23.39
C ASP A 9 -2.60 -18.11 22.47
N LEU A 10 -3.47 -18.71 21.66
CA LEU A 10 -4.53 -17.98 20.97
C LEU A 10 -5.55 -17.60 22.05
N GLY A 11 -5.21 -16.55 22.82
CA GLY A 11 -6.04 -16.04 23.89
C GLY A 11 -7.47 -15.70 23.43
N SER A 12 -8.31 -15.29 24.37
CA SER A 12 -9.73 -15.01 24.12
C SER A 12 -9.97 -14.09 22.91
N ILE A 13 -10.97 -14.44 22.08
CA ILE A 13 -11.39 -13.63 20.92
C ILE A 13 -11.63 -12.17 21.36
N LYS A 14 -10.84 -11.26 20.79
CA LYS A 14 -10.99 -9.82 20.98
C LYS A 14 -12.08 -9.34 20.05
N TRP A 15 -13.25 -9.07 20.62
CA TRP A 15 -14.41 -8.60 19.87
C TRP A 15 -14.14 -7.30 19.09
N ASP A 16 -13.26 -6.41 19.58
CA ASP A 16 -12.85 -5.20 18.85
C ASP A 16 -12.18 -5.52 17.51
N ILE A 17 -11.31 -6.53 17.48
CA ILE A 17 -10.60 -6.95 16.26
C ILE A 17 -11.55 -7.74 15.34
N ALA A 18 -12.40 -8.58 15.91
CA ALA A 18 -13.40 -9.32 15.15
C ALA A 18 -14.39 -8.38 14.44
N LEU A 19 -14.86 -7.32 15.13
CA LEU A 19 -15.71 -6.30 14.54
C LEU A 19 -15.00 -5.46 13.48
N CYS A 20 -13.74 -5.08 13.73
CA CYS A 20 -12.91 -4.40 12.74
C CYS A 20 -12.77 -5.24 11.46
N LEU A 21 -12.48 -6.54 11.61
CA LEU A 21 -12.31 -7.46 10.50
C LEU A 21 -13.62 -7.68 9.73
N LEU A 22 -14.74 -7.81 10.44
CA LEU A 22 -16.07 -7.90 9.83
C LEU A 22 -16.43 -6.62 9.06
N ALA A 23 -16.13 -5.43 9.60
CA ALA A 23 -16.37 -4.16 8.92
C ALA A 23 -15.56 -4.04 7.62
N VAL A 24 -14.26 -4.38 7.63
CA VAL A 24 -13.41 -4.38 6.43
C VAL A 24 -13.94 -5.36 5.39
N TYR A 25 -14.37 -6.55 5.80
CA TYR A 25 -14.93 -7.56 4.91
C TYR A 25 -16.22 -7.08 4.26
N LEU A 26 -17.13 -6.45 5.02
CA LEU A 26 -18.36 -5.87 4.49
C LEU A 26 -18.10 -4.73 3.50
N ILE A 27 -17.13 -3.85 3.78
CA ILE A 27 -16.75 -2.76 2.87
C ILE A 27 -16.18 -3.32 1.56
N CYS A 28 -15.31 -4.32 1.64
CA CYS A 28 -14.72 -4.99 0.47
C CYS A 28 -15.81 -5.70 -0.36
N TYR A 29 -16.71 -6.43 0.30
CA TYR A 29 -17.82 -7.11 -0.34
C TYR A 29 -18.80 -6.13 -1.00
N PHE A 30 -19.12 -5.01 -0.34
CA PHE A 30 -19.95 -3.96 -0.91
C PHE A 30 -19.30 -3.28 -2.12
N SER A 31 -17.96 -3.10 -2.08
CA SER A 31 -17.19 -2.59 -3.22
C SER A 31 -17.21 -3.55 -4.42
N MET A 32 -17.37 -4.85 -4.20
CA MET A 32 -17.48 -5.83 -5.29
C MET A 32 -18.91 -5.96 -5.82
N TRP A 33 -19.94 -5.91 -4.95
CA TRP A 33 -21.34 -6.07 -5.37
C TRP A 33 -21.82 -4.91 -6.27
N LYS A 34 -21.37 -3.68 -6.03
CA LYS A 34 -21.83 -2.49 -6.77
C LYS A 34 -21.22 -2.33 -8.19
N GLY A 35 -20.31 -3.22 -8.59
CA GLY A 35 -19.69 -3.23 -9.92
C GLY A 35 -18.61 -2.17 -10.15
N ILE A 36 -17.88 -2.29 -11.26
CA ILE A 36 -16.69 -1.49 -11.60
C ILE A 36 -16.93 0.03 -11.76
N SER A 37 -18.18 0.45 -11.98
CA SER A 37 -18.51 1.85 -12.28
C SER A 37 -18.37 2.78 -11.06
N THR A 38 -18.68 2.28 -9.85
CA THR A 38 -18.49 3.04 -8.60
C THR A 38 -17.10 2.81 -8.00
N SER A 39 -16.53 1.62 -8.16
CA SER A 39 -15.22 1.27 -7.61
C SER A 39 -14.09 2.08 -8.25
N GLY A 40 -14.19 2.41 -9.55
CA GLY A 40 -13.24 3.30 -10.22
C GLY A 40 -13.17 4.69 -9.57
N LYS A 41 -14.31 5.27 -9.16
CA LYS A 41 -14.36 6.59 -8.47
C LYS A 41 -13.77 6.55 -7.07
N VAL A 42 -14.01 5.47 -6.32
CA VAL A 42 -13.46 5.30 -4.96
C VAL A 42 -11.94 5.09 -5.00
N VAL A 43 -11.44 4.37 -6.02
CA VAL A 43 -9.99 4.16 -6.20
C VAL A 43 -9.23 5.47 -6.35
N TRP A 44 -9.77 6.44 -7.10
CA TRP A 44 -9.17 7.78 -7.21
C TRP A 44 -9.04 8.47 -5.85
N PHE A 45 -10.05 8.36 -4.99
CA PHE A 45 -9.99 8.91 -3.64
C PHE A 45 -8.94 8.20 -2.79
N THR A 46 -8.89 6.86 -2.80
CA THR A 46 -7.90 6.10 -2.03
C THR A 46 -6.48 6.23 -2.57
N ALA A 47 -6.30 6.50 -3.86
CA ALA A 47 -5.00 6.75 -4.46
C ALA A 47 -4.51 8.17 -4.14
N LEU A 48 -5.40 9.17 -4.09
CA LEU A 48 -5.06 10.55 -3.76
C LEU A 48 -4.84 10.77 -2.25
N PHE A 49 -5.63 10.10 -1.42
CA PHE A 49 -5.58 10.21 0.05
C PHE A 49 -4.16 10.10 0.65
N PRO A 50 -3.33 9.09 0.32
CA PRO A 50 -1.98 8.99 0.85
C PRO A 50 -1.10 10.18 0.44
N TYR A 51 -1.26 10.75 -0.76
CA TYR A 51 -0.52 11.94 -1.18
C TYR A 51 -0.94 13.19 -0.39
N VAL A 52 -2.23 13.35 -0.15
CA VAL A 52 -2.73 14.47 0.68
C VAL A 52 -2.22 14.34 2.11
N VAL A 53 -2.27 13.14 2.69
CA VAL A 53 -1.72 12.86 4.03
C VAL A 53 -0.22 13.11 4.07
N LEU A 54 0.54 12.67 3.07
CA LEU A 54 1.97 12.96 2.96
C LEU A 54 2.24 14.46 2.87
N LEU A 55 1.44 15.21 2.12
CA LEU A 55 1.60 16.65 1.98
C LEU A 55 1.36 17.38 3.31
N ILE A 56 0.28 17.06 4.03
CA ILE A 56 0.01 17.69 5.34
C ILE A 56 1.06 17.31 6.39
N LEU A 57 1.55 16.06 6.36
CA LEU A 57 2.61 15.60 7.25
C LEU A 57 3.94 16.26 6.90
N LEU A 58 4.21 16.51 5.62
CA LEU A 58 5.39 17.23 5.16
C LEU A 58 5.34 18.69 5.65
N ILE A 59 4.23 19.40 5.44
CA ILE A 59 4.07 20.80 5.87
C ILE A 59 4.19 20.90 7.39
N ARG A 60 3.51 20.02 8.15
CA ARG A 60 3.67 19.98 9.62
C ARG A 60 5.07 19.58 10.06
N GLY A 61 5.70 18.65 9.34
CA GLY A 61 7.06 18.18 9.61
C GLY A 61 8.09 19.30 9.45
N ILE A 62 8.00 20.12 8.39
CA ILE A 62 8.94 21.23 8.17
C ILE A 62 8.67 22.43 9.09
N THR A 63 7.43 22.60 9.55
CA THR A 63 7.02 23.70 10.45
C THR A 63 7.47 23.48 11.90
N LEU A 64 7.83 22.24 12.28
CA LEU A 64 8.42 21.96 13.60
C LEU A 64 9.89 22.42 13.65
N PRO A 65 10.30 23.18 14.69
CA PRO A 65 11.70 23.54 14.88
C PRO A 65 12.52 22.25 15.09
N GLY A 66 13.54 22.03 14.25
CA GLY A 66 14.35 20.80 14.25
C GLY A 66 14.14 19.88 13.03
N SER A 67 13.24 20.21 12.10
CA SER A 67 13.00 19.42 10.88
C SER A 67 14.25 19.25 9.99
N ALA A 68 15.10 20.29 9.93
CA ALA A 68 16.34 20.27 9.17
C ALA A 68 17.34 19.23 9.71
N GLU A 69 17.34 18.96 11.00
CA GLU A 69 18.23 17.96 11.61
C GLU A 69 17.76 16.54 11.29
N GLY A 70 16.43 16.30 11.28
CA GLY A 70 15.85 15.04 10.85
C GLY A 70 16.13 14.73 9.37
N ILE A 71 16.04 15.74 8.50
CA ILE A 71 16.37 15.60 7.07
C ILE A 71 17.86 15.32 6.88
N LYS A 72 18.74 16.03 7.59
CA LYS A 72 20.19 15.78 7.56
C LYS A 72 20.52 14.37 8.07
N TYR A 73 19.90 13.90 9.14
CA TYR A 73 20.10 12.56 9.67
C TYR A 73 19.65 11.48 8.67
N TYR A 74 18.52 11.68 7.99
CA TYR A 74 18.03 10.75 6.97
C TYR A 74 18.94 10.70 5.73
N LEU A 75 19.43 11.84 5.27
CA LEU A 75 20.23 11.96 4.06
C LEU A 75 21.73 11.74 4.26
N ASN A 76 22.24 11.73 5.51
CA ASN A 76 23.66 11.53 5.78
C ASN A 76 24.02 10.05 5.58
N PRO A 77 24.63 9.67 4.44
CA PRO A 77 24.91 8.28 4.15
C PRO A 77 26.14 7.86 4.93
N ASN A 78 25.94 6.96 5.89
CA ASN A 78 27.04 6.39 6.66
C ASN A 78 27.67 5.23 5.87
N PHE A 79 28.72 5.51 5.09
CA PHE A 79 29.37 4.53 4.23
C PHE A 79 30.04 3.39 5.02
N ASP A 80 30.44 3.62 6.28
CA ASP A 80 30.92 2.57 7.19
C ASP A 80 29.86 1.51 7.50
N ALA A 81 28.57 1.86 7.43
CA ALA A 81 27.50 0.90 7.62
C ALA A 81 27.44 -0.12 6.48
N ILE A 82 27.84 0.25 5.25
CA ILE A 82 27.78 -0.61 4.05
C ILE A 82 28.96 -1.60 4.01
N THR A 83 30.12 -1.21 4.55
CA THR A 83 31.34 -2.03 4.54
C THR A 83 31.36 -3.09 5.65
N LYS A 84 30.49 -2.97 6.67
CA LYS A 84 30.31 -4.02 7.69
C LYS A 84 29.75 -5.29 7.06
N SER A 85 30.50 -6.39 7.15
CA SER A 85 30.13 -7.71 6.61
C SER A 85 28.74 -8.18 7.05
N GLU A 86 28.29 -7.78 8.24
CA GLU A 86 26.99 -8.11 8.80
C GLU A 86 25.81 -7.56 7.99
N VAL A 87 25.88 -6.33 7.43
CA VAL A 87 24.76 -5.77 6.66
C VAL A 87 24.70 -6.33 5.24
N SER A 88 25.86 -6.60 4.63
CA SER A 88 25.95 -7.12 3.26
C SER A 88 25.50 -8.57 3.21
N GLN A 89 25.87 -9.37 4.22
CA GLN A 89 25.37 -10.74 4.38
C GLN A 89 23.87 -10.76 4.71
N LYS A 90 23.41 -9.90 5.63
CA LYS A 90 21.98 -9.82 5.96
C LYS A 90 21.13 -9.39 4.78
N TYR A 91 21.60 -8.46 3.95
CA TYR A 91 20.89 -8.10 2.71
C TYR A 91 20.80 -9.26 1.73
N VAL A 92 21.88 -10.04 1.54
CA VAL A 92 21.88 -11.21 0.64
C VAL A 92 20.94 -12.30 1.14
N ILE A 93 20.98 -12.62 2.44
CA ILE A 93 20.11 -13.65 3.05
C ILE A 93 18.65 -13.22 2.96
N ILE A 94 18.33 -11.99 3.39
CA ILE A 94 16.96 -11.46 3.37
C ILE A 94 16.45 -11.33 1.93
N LYS A 95 17.28 -10.90 0.98
CA LYS A 95 16.89 -10.83 -0.43
C LYS A 95 16.61 -12.21 -1.01
N SER A 96 17.38 -13.24 -0.64
CA SER A 96 17.13 -14.60 -1.12
C SER A 96 15.83 -15.22 -0.57
N GLU A 97 15.43 -14.86 0.66
CA GLU A 97 14.21 -15.36 1.29
C GLU A 97 12.95 -14.53 0.91
N VAL A 98 13.09 -13.20 0.85
CA VAL A 98 11.95 -12.28 0.65
C VAL A 98 11.62 -12.07 -0.83
N SER A 99 12.60 -12.11 -1.75
CA SER A 99 12.34 -11.91 -3.18
C SER A 99 11.33 -12.93 -3.74
N PRO A 100 11.46 -14.26 -3.53
CA PRO A 100 10.46 -15.20 -4.05
C PRO A 100 9.06 -15.05 -3.44
N MET A 101 8.92 -14.37 -2.29
CA MET A 101 7.63 -14.12 -1.66
C MET A 101 6.95 -12.83 -2.17
N TYR A 102 7.73 -11.81 -2.55
CA TYR A 102 7.22 -10.56 -3.14
C TYR A 102 7.10 -10.65 -4.67
N ASP A 103 7.91 -11.49 -5.32
CA ASP A 103 7.77 -11.86 -6.71
C ASP A 103 6.50 -12.72 -6.86
N ILE A 104 5.37 -12.07 -7.18
CA ILE A 104 4.15 -12.76 -7.59
C ILE A 104 4.55 -13.76 -8.69
N PRO A 105 4.37 -15.08 -8.49
CA PRO A 105 4.79 -16.05 -9.50
C PRO A 105 4.05 -15.75 -10.81
N GLU A 106 4.69 -15.89 -11.97
CA GLU A 106 4.09 -15.61 -13.29
C GLU A 106 2.86 -16.50 -13.60
N ASN A 107 2.59 -17.52 -12.78
CA ASN A 107 1.38 -18.33 -12.81
C ASN A 107 0.37 -18.05 -11.67
N CYS A 108 0.59 -17.01 -10.87
CA CYS A 108 -0.36 -16.60 -9.84
C CYS A 108 -1.67 -16.12 -10.50
N PRO A 109 -2.85 -16.60 -10.08
CA PRO A 109 -4.12 -16.16 -10.66
C PRO A 109 -4.31 -14.65 -10.59
N LEU A 110 -3.66 -13.98 -9.63
CA LEU A 110 -3.68 -12.53 -9.48
C LEU A 110 -3.03 -11.79 -10.66
N ASN A 111 -1.95 -12.30 -11.25
CA ASN A 111 -1.33 -11.67 -12.42
C ASN A 111 -2.20 -11.79 -13.68
N ARG A 112 -2.97 -12.88 -13.78
CA ARG A 112 -3.89 -13.14 -14.89
C ARG A 112 -5.10 -12.23 -14.74
N CYS A 113 -5.62 -12.09 -13.52
CA CYS A 113 -6.64 -11.10 -13.18
C CYS A 113 -6.17 -9.68 -13.44
N MET A 114 -4.96 -9.29 -13.05
CA MET A 114 -4.40 -7.94 -13.36
C MET A 114 -4.22 -7.72 -14.86
N LYS A 115 -3.76 -8.72 -15.62
CA LYS A 115 -3.70 -8.63 -17.10
C LYS A 115 -5.08 -8.47 -17.72
N LEU A 116 -6.10 -9.16 -17.19
CA LEU A 116 -7.49 -8.99 -17.61
C LEU A 116 -8.02 -7.60 -17.23
N ILE A 117 -7.79 -7.14 -16.00
CA ILE A 117 -8.20 -5.81 -15.54
C ILE A 117 -7.50 -4.72 -16.36
N ASN A 118 -6.21 -4.85 -16.67
CA ASN A 118 -5.48 -3.93 -17.53
C ASN A 118 -6.05 -3.93 -18.96
N LYS A 119 -6.38 -5.11 -19.51
CA LYS A 119 -7.06 -5.24 -20.81
C LYS A 119 -8.45 -4.60 -20.80
N PHE A 120 -9.21 -4.75 -19.71
CA PHE A 120 -10.50 -4.09 -19.51
C PHE A 120 -10.37 -2.57 -19.27
N SER A 121 -9.27 -2.12 -18.65
CA SER A 121 -8.97 -0.70 -18.38
C SER A 121 -8.51 0.05 -19.63
N ASN A 122 -7.75 -0.61 -20.53
CA ASN A 122 -7.29 -0.06 -21.81
C ASN A 122 -8.33 -0.22 -22.94
N SER A 123 -9.53 -0.72 -22.64
CA SER A 123 -10.64 -0.71 -23.58
C SER A 123 -11.10 0.74 -23.81
N PRO A 124 -11.26 1.24 -25.06
CA PRO A 124 -11.59 2.64 -25.33
C PRO A 124 -12.81 3.14 -24.53
N PHE A 125 -13.79 2.26 -24.30
CA PHE A 125 -14.99 2.50 -23.50
C PHE A 125 -14.75 2.87 -22.01
N ASN A 126 -13.64 2.42 -21.39
CA ASN A 126 -13.34 2.74 -19.99
C ASN A 126 -12.49 4.02 -19.85
N ILE A 127 -11.65 4.30 -20.85
CA ILE A 127 -10.84 5.51 -20.95
C ILE A 127 -11.76 6.74 -21.09
N ASP A 128 -12.87 6.62 -21.83
CA ASP A 128 -13.91 7.66 -21.95
C ASP A 128 -14.61 7.96 -20.60
N PHE A 129 -14.70 6.98 -19.70
CA PHE A 129 -15.28 7.16 -18.37
C PHE A 129 -14.27 7.76 -17.36
N PHE A 130 -12.98 7.45 -17.51
CA PHE A 130 -11.90 8.00 -16.68
C PHE A 130 -11.50 9.42 -17.13
N SER A 131 -11.63 9.72 -18.42
CA SER A 131 -11.42 11.03 -19.03
C SER A 131 -12.70 11.87 -19.15
N GLY A 132 -13.87 11.33 -18.78
CA GLY A 132 -15.18 11.98 -18.90
C GLY A 132 -15.52 13.00 -17.80
N SER A 133 -14.54 13.76 -17.31
CA SER A 133 -14.77 14.91 -16.43
C SER A 133 -13.71 15.99 -16.63
N SER A 134 -13.44 16.36 -17.87
CA SER A 134 -13.13 17.74 -18.29
C SER A 134 -12.97 17.76 -19.80
N ILE A 135 -13.38 18.85 -20.46
CA ILE A 135 -13.25 19.12 -21.90
C ILE A 135 -14.35 18.51 -22.80
N GLU A 136 -15.61 18.82 -22.53
CA GLU A 136 -16.57 19.14 -23.60
C GLU A 136 -17.33 20.42 -23.21
N SER A 137 -16.57 21.53 -23.17
CA SER A 137 -17.06 22.91 -23.14
C SER A 137 -15.92 23.81 -23.63
N ILE A 138 -15.57 23.64 -24.90
CA ILE A 138 -15.04 24.63 -25.85
C ILE A 138 -14.88 23.95 -27.20
#